data_AF-A0A2G9QF88-F1
#
_entry.id   AF-A0A2G9QF88-F1
#
_cell.length_a   1.000
_cell.length_b   1.000
_cell.length_c   1.000
_cell.angle_alpha   90.00
_cell.angle_beta   90.00
_cell.angle_gamma   90.00
#
_symmetry.space_group_name_H-M   'P 1'
#
loop_
_entity.id
_entity.type
_entity.pdbx_description
1 polymer ?
#
loop_
_entity_poly.entity_id
_entity_poly.type
_entity_poly.pdbx_seq_one_letter_code
_entity_poly.pdbx_strand_id
1 'polypeptide(L)'
;ELLLDADWALNAGNWLWLSASAFFHQFFRVYSPVAFGKKTDKNGDYIKKYLPFLKKFPAEYIYEPWKAPRSIQERAGCIIGKDYPKPIVVHETVSKQNIQRMKAAYARRSGGGEKETEKGSAKNGQKRKSPSVADLLKKKRS
;
A
#
# COMPACT_ATOMS: atom_id res chain seq x y z
N GLU A 1 -4.35 1.12 20.64
CA GLU A 1 -4.55 2.02 21.79
C GLU A 1 -5.26 3.33 21.44
N LEU A 2 -5.23 3.83 20.19
CA LEU A 2 -5.83 5.13 19.83
C LEU A 2 -7.25 5.09 19.24
N LEU A 3 -7.80 3.91 18.95
CA LEU A 3 -9.12 3.76 18.33
C LEU A 3 -10.21 3.65 19.40
N LEU A 4 -11.25 4.49 19.31
CA LEU A 4 -12.39 4.44 20.24
C LEU A 4 -13.29 3.22 20.01
N ASP A 5 -13.34 2.75 18.77
CA ASP A 5 -14.05 1.56 18.30
C ASP A 5 -13.14 0.32 18.27
N ALA A 6 -12.08 0.32 19.09
CA ALA A 6 -11.11 -0.76 19.12
C ALA A 6 -11.78 -2.08 19.54
N ASP A 7 -11.90 -2.99 18.58
CA ASP A 7 -12.30 -4.37 18.81
C ASP A 7 -11.13 -5.32 18.46
N TRP A 8 -10.92 -6.33 19.30
CA TRP A 8 -9.77 -7.25 19.16
C TRP A 8 -9.82 -8.04 17.84
N ALA A 9 -10.98 -8.63 17.52
CA ALA A 9 -11.14 -9.49 16.36
C ALA A 9 -11.16 -8.67 15.06
N LEU A 10 -11.91 -7.56 15.04
CA LEU A 10 -12.00 -6.69 13.87
C LEU A 10 -10.66 -6.03 13.56
N ASN A 11 -9.93 -5.56 14.57
CA ASN A 11 -8.61 -4.97 14.33
C ASN A 11 -7.65 -6.02 13.80
N ALA A 12 -7.55 -7.19 14.45
CA ALA A 12 -6.65 -8.26 13.99
C ALA A 12 -6.97 -8.69 12.55
N GLY A 13 -8.25 -8.89 12.23
CA GLY A 13 -8.70 -9.25 10.88
C GLY A 13 -8.36 -8.18 9.84
N ASN A 14 -8.63 -6.90 10.13
CA ASN A 14 -8.34 -5.81 9.20
C ASN A 14 -6.84 -5.57 9.01
N TRP A 15 -6.03 -5.73 10.06
CA TRP A 15 -4.57 -5.66 9.93
C TRP A 15 -4.03 -6.76 9.01
N LEU A 16 -4.51 -8.00 9.16
CA LEU A 16 -4.14 -9.12 8.28
C LEU A 16 -4.59 -8.91 6.83
N TRP A 17 -5.76 -8.29 6.63
CA TRP A 17 -6.25 -7.89 5.32
C TRP A 17 -5.32 -6.84 4.71
N LEU A 18 -5.07 -5.72 5.42
CA LEU A 18 -4.34 -4.57 4.90
C LEU A 18 -2.88 -4.93 4.56
N SER A 19 -2.24 -5.78 5.34
CA SER A 19 -0.88 -6.29 5.08
C SER A 19 -0.82 -7.34 3.97
N ALA A 20 -1.98 -7.78 3.45
CA ALA A 20 -2.11 -8.91 2.54
C ALA A 20 -1.50 -10.21 3.10
N SER A 21 -1.60 -10.40 4.41
CA SER A 21 -1.17 -11.65 5.07
C SER A 21 -2.27 -12.71 4.99
N ALA A 22 -3.54 -12.31 5.13
CA ALA A 22 -4.72 -13.15 4.95
C ALA A 22 -5.88 -12.34 4.35
N PHE A 23 -6.92 -13.03 3.85
CA PHE A 23 -8.14 -12.48 3.23
C PHE A 23 -7.95 -11.73 1.90
N PHE A 24 -6.96 -10.85 1.81
CA PHE A 24 -6.62 -10.08 0.61
C PHE A 24 -5.35 -10.59 -0.06
N HIS A 25 -5.46 -10.92 -1.35
CA HIS A 25 -4.40 -11.59 -2.11
C HIS A 25 -3.83 -10.72 -3.24
N GLN A 26 -4.40 -9.54 -3.48
CA GLN A 26 -3.93 -8.61 -4.51
C GLN A 26 -2.83 -7.69 -3.96
N PHE A 27 -1.78 -8.26 -3.37
CA PHE A 27 -0.67 -7.53 -2.73
C PHE A 27 0.07 -6.56 -3.66
N PHE A 28 -0.10 -6.70 -4.99
CA PHE A 28 0.43 -5.77 -5.99
C PHE A 28 -0.37 -4.47 -6.11
N ARG A 29 -1.55 -4.37 -5.47
CA ARG A 29 -2.34 -3.14 -5.37
C ARG A 29 -1.93 -2.36 -4.13
N VAL A 30 -0.90 -1.54 -4.26
CA VAL A 30 -0.41 -0.67 -3.18
C VAL A 30 -0.98 0.74 -3.37
N TYR A 31 -1.60 1.30 -2.35
CA TYR A 31 -2.09 2.68 -2.38
C TYR A 31 -0.90 3.66 -2.42
N SER A 32 -0.99 4.66 -3.30
CA SER A 32 -0.04 5.78 -3.29
C SER A 32 -0.42 6.74 -2.16
N PRO A 33 0.51 7.08 -1.24
CA PRO A 33 0.25 8.02 -0.16
C PRO A 33 -0.02 9.44 -0.67
N VAL A 34 0.35 9.73 -1.92
CA VAL A 34 0.14 11.02 -2.58
C VAL A 34 -1.14 10.99 -3.42
N ALA A 35 -1.22 10.08 -4.38
CA ALA A 35 -2.30 10.11 -5.38
C ALA A 35 -3.68 9.81 -4.77
N PHE A 36 -3.73 8.95 -3.74
CA PHE A 36 -4.98 8.65 -3.05
C PHE A 36 -5.55 9.87 -2.34
N GLY A 37 -4.69 10.63 -1.65
CA GLY A 37 -5.08 11.89 -1.02
C GLY A 37 -5.54 12.92 -2.04
N LYS A 38 -4.73 13.19 -3.09
CA LYS A 38 -5.07 14.12 -4.17
C LYS A 38 -6.41 13.82 -4.85
N LYS A 39 -6.77 12.55 -4.97
CA LYS A 39 -8.04 12.12 -5.56
C LYS A 39 -9.23 12.45 -4.65
N THR A 40 -9.07 12.30 -3.34
CA THR A 40 -10.14 12.44 -2.35
C THR A 40 -10.35 13.89 -1.94
N ASP A 41 -9.27 14.63 -1.71
CA ASP A 41 -9.28 16.03 -1.28
C ASP A 41 -8.25 16.81 -2.11
N LYS A 42 -8.72 17.49 -3.16
CA LYS A 42 -7.83 18.22 -4.10
C LYS A 42 -7.13 19.42 -3.44
N ASN A 43 -7.74 20.02 -2.42
CA ASN A 43 -7.23 21.23 -1.77
C ASN A 43 -6.34 20.93 -0.56
N GLY A 44 -6.38 19.69 -0.07
CA GLY A 44 -5.67 19.24 1.12
C GLY A 44 -6.20 19.88 2.39
N ASP A 45 -7.49 20.21 2.44
CA ASP A 45 -8.13 20.82 3.60
C ASP A 45 -8.04 19.94 4.85
N TYR A 46 -8.09 18.61 4.67
CA TYR A 46 -7.81 17.66 5.75
C TYR A 46 -6.38 17.81 6.28
N ILE A 47 -5.39 17.87 5.39
CA ILE A 47 -3.99 18.06 5.77
C ILE A 47 -3.81 19.38 6.50
N LYS A 48 -4.39 20.48 5.99
CA LYS A 48 -4.28 21.80 6.62
C LYS A 48 -4.95 21.89 7.99
N LYS A 49 -6.00 21.09 8.22
CA LYS A 49 -6.69 20.99 9.51
C LYS A 49 -5.83 20.27 10.55
N TYR A 50 -5.24 19.13 10.21
CA TYR A 50 -4.53 18.28 11.18
C TYR A 50 -3.02 18.56 11.25
N LEU A 51 -2.43 19.14 10.21
CA LEU A 51 -1.02 19.56 10.16
C LEU A 51 -0.93 21.08 9.98
N PRO A 52 -1.06 21.87 11.06
CA PRO A 52 -1.16 23.33 10.97
C PRO A 52 0.09 23.99 10.36
N PHE A 53 1.26 23.35 10.47
CA PHE A 53 2.51 23.81 9.82
C PHE A 53 2.40 23.88 8.29
N LEU A 54 1.54 23.06 7.69
CA LEU A 54 1.31 23.04 6.24
C LEU A 54 0.10 23.88 5.81
N LYS A 55 -0.55 24.61 6.73
CA LYS A 55 -1.80 25.35 6.46
C LYS A 55 -1.69 26.34 5.30
N LYS A 56 -0.53 27.00 5.17
CA LYS A 56 -0.26 28.02 4.13
C LYS A 56 0.34 27.44 2.84
N PHE A 57 0.56 26.12 2.76
CA PHE A 57 1.06 25.51 1.53
C PHE A 57 0.01 25.60 0.41
N PRO A 58 0.43 25.92 -0.83
CA PRO A 58 -0.46 25.83 -1.99
C PRO A 58 -0.98 24.40 -2.20
N ALA A 59 -2.20 24.27 -2.71
CA ALA A 59 -2.84 22.97 -2.96
C ALA A 59 -2.01 22.06 -3.89
N GLU A 60 -1.25 22.64 -4.82
CA GLU A 60 -0.35 21.91 -5.72
C GLU A 60 0.71 21.08 -4.96
N TYR A 61 1.24 21.64 -3.87
CA TYR A 61 2.36 21.06 -3.10
C TYR A 61 1.92 20.39 -1.80
N ILE A 62 0.66 20.50 -1.39
CA ILE A 62 0.21 20.05 -0.05
C ILE A 62 0.47 18.55 0.21
N TYR A 63 0.37 17.71 -0.83
CA TYR A 63 0.66 16.27 -0.75
C TYR A 63 2.12 15.91 -1.01
N GLU A 64 2.90 16.85 -1.55
CA GLU A 64 4.32 16.66 -1.90
C GLU A 64 5.14 17.91 -1.54
N PRO A 65 5.14 18.37 -0.28
CA PRO A 65 5.70 19.66 0.08
C PRO A 65 7.22 19.74 -0.16
N TRP A 66 7.91 18.60 -0.18
CA TRP A 66 9.34 18.50 -0.52
C TRP A 66 9.66 18.86 -1.98
N LYS A 67 8.66 18.87 -2.87
CA LYS A 67 8.82 19.33 -4.26
C LYS A 67 8.63 20.85 -4.40
N ALA A 68 8.16 21.53 -3.36
CA ALA A 68 7.95 22.97 -3.41
C ALA A 68 9.28 23.71 -3.51
N PRO A 69 9.41 24.72 -4.41
CA PRO A 69 10.55 25.62 -4.42
C PRO A 69 10.79 26.28 -3.08
N ARG A 70 12.04 26.64 -2.78
CA ARG A 70 12.42 27.27 -1.51
C ARG A 70 11.59 28.53 -1.20
N SER A 71 11.31 29.35 -2.21
CA SER A 71 10.50 30.57 -2.09
C SER A 71 9.04 30.30 -1.71
N ILE A 72 8.48 29.13 -2.06
CA ILE A 72 7.14 28.71 -1.64
C ILE A 72 7.18 28.27 -0.17
N GLN A 73 8.18 27.49 0.21
CA GLN A 73 8.36 27.02 1.59
C GLN A 73 8.53 28.21 2.57
N GLU A 74 9.31 29.21 2.16
CA GLU A 74 9.52 30.44 2.93
C GLU A 74 8.22 31.26 3.07
N ARG A 75 7.48 31.45 1.97
CA ARG A 75 6.17 32.14 2.02
C ARG A 75 5.14 31.39 2.86
N ALA A 76 5.15 30.06 2.81
CA ALA A 76 4.29 29.22 3.62
C ALA A 76 4.72 29.22 5.10
N GLY A 77 5.94 29.66 5.42
CA GLY A 77 6.48 29.67 6.77
C GLY A 77 6.79 28.28 7.31
N CYS A 78 7.05 27.31 6.44
CA CYS A 78 7.41 25.94 6.83
C CYS A 78 8.44 25.38 5.84
N ILE A 79 9.64 25.14 6.37
CA ILE A 79 10.80 24.65 5.65
C ILE A 79 10.89 23.12 5.78
N ILE A 80 10.90 22.45 4.64
CA ILE A 80 10.97 20.99 4.60
C ILE A 80 12.40 20.52 4.95
N GLY A 81 12.49 19.62 5.93
CA GLY A 81 13.71 19.19 6.59
C GLY A 81 14.03 19.91 7.90
N LYS A 82 13.31 20.99 8.23
CA LYS A 82 13.45 21.72 9.50
C LYS A 82 12.14 21.70 10.29
N ASP A 83 11.09 22.27 9.72
CA ASP A 83 9.79 22.44 10.38
C ASP A 83 8.84 21.27 10.08
N TYR A 84 9.05 20.59 8.94
CA TYR A 84 8.36 19.36 8.57
C TYR A 84 9.35 18.39 7.92
N PRO A 85 9.35 17.09 8.24
CA PRO A 85 10.37 16.17 7.75
C PRO A 85 10.32 15.97 6.23
N LYS A 86 11.47 15.64 5.65
CA LYS A 86 11.53 15.10 4.29
C LYS A 86 10.89 13.70 4.24
N PRO A 87 10.42 13.24 3.07
CA PRO A 87 9.95 11.87 2.92
C PRO A 87 10.98 10.87 3.44
N ILE A 88 10.54 9.99 4.34
CA ILE A 88 11.39 8.94 4.93
C ILE A 88 11.81 7.93 3.86
N VAL A 89 10.96 7.73 2.83
CA VAL A 89 11.20 6.77 1.74
C VAL A 89 10.78 7.34 0.40
N VAL A 90 11.42 6.86 -0.66
CA VAL A 90 10.95 7.03 -2.04
C VAL A 90 9.92 5.94 -2.34
N HIS A 91 8.64 6.32 -2.37
CA HIS A 91 7.52 5.37 -2.44
C HIS A 91 7.62 4.42 -3.64
N GLU A 92 8.00 4.92 -4.83
CA GLU A 92 8.10 4.10 -6.03
C GLU A 92 9.12 2.96 -5.87
N THR A 93 10.30 3.27 -5.33
CA THR A 93 11.37 2.29 -5.09
C THR A 93 10.95 1.26 -4.05
N VAL A 94 10.45 1.72 -2.90
CA VAL A 94 10.10 0.84 -1.77
C VAL A 94 8.88 -0.03 -2.10
N SER A 95 7.88 0.52 -2.79
CA SER A 95 6.71 -0.24 -3.24
C SER A 95 7.12 -1.39 -4.16
N LYS A 96 7.97 -1.13 -5.17
CA LYS A 96 8.49 -2.18 -6.07
C LYS A 96 9.25 -3.26 -5.30
N GLN A 97 10.15 -2.87 -4.38
CA GLN A 97 10.92 -3.81 -3.57
C GLN A 97 10.00 -4.66 -2.67
N ASN A 98 9.01 -4.05 -2.02
CA ASN A 98 8.10 -4.75 -1.13
C ASN A 98 7.18 -5.72 -1.91
N ILE A 99 6.72 -5.34 -3.09
CA ILE A 99 5.95 -6.23 -3.98
C ILE A 99 6.78 -7.46 -4.37
N GLN A 100 8.08 -7.30 -4.67
CA GLN A 100 8.98 -8.42 -4.95
C GLN A 100 9.14 -9.35 -3.74
N ARG A 101 9.33 -8.79 -2.54
CA ARG A 101 9.43 -9.55 -1.28
C ARG A 101 8.15 -10.33 -0.99
N MET A 102 6.99 -9.69 -1.18
CA MET A 102 5.69 -10.35 -1.02
C MET A 102 5.50 -11.47 -2.03
N LYS A 103 5.87 -11.26 -3.31
CA LYS A 103 5.83 -12.31 -4.33
C LYS A 103 6.67 -13.53 -3.92
N ALA A 104 7.87 -13.31 -3.40
CA ALA A 104 8.73 -14.38 -2.91
C ALA A 104 8.12 -15.10 -1.69
N ALA A 105 7.52 -14.37 -0.75
CA ALA A 105 6.84 -14.96 0.42
C ALA A 105 5.66 -15.85 0.01
N TYR A 106 4.84 -15.39 -0.94
CA TYR A 106 3.72 -16.16 -1.50
C TYR A 106 4.16 -17.39 -2.28
N ALA A 107 5.28 -17.30 -3.01
CA ALA A 107 5.87 -18.44 -3.70
C ALA A 107 6.31 -19.51 -2.68
N ARG A 108 7.01 -19.12 -1.60
CA ARG A 108 7.41 -20.04 -0.53
C ARG A 108 6.20 -20.72 0.14
N ARG A 109 5.13 -19.97 0.43
CA ARG A 109 3.89 -20.53 0.99
C ARG A 109 3.24 -21.54 0.07
N SER A 110 3.35 -21.34 -1.24
CA SER A 110 2.77 -22.24 -2.24
C SER A 110 3.66 -23.47 -2.53
N GLY A 111 4.94 -23.42 -2.17
CA GLY A 111 5.94 -24.48 -2.36
C GLY A 111 6.11 -25.44 -1.18
N GLY A 112 5.37 -25.27 -0.08
CA GLY A 112 5.35 -26.19 1.07
C GLY A 112 4.45 -27.42 0.89
N GLY A 113 3.98 -27.68 -0.33
CA GLY A 113 3.46 -28.97 -0.73
C GLY A 113 4.37 -29.52 -1.82
N GLU A 114 5.42 -30.21 -1.45
CA GLU A 114 6.09 -31.17 -2.34
C GLU A 114 5.02 -32.18 -2.76
N LYS A 115 4.46 -31.97 -3.95
CA LYS A 115 3.88 -33.08 -4.68
C LYS A 115 5.00 -33.66 -5.51
N GLU A 116 5.58 -34.73 -4.99
CA GLU A 116 6.20 -35.76 -5.82
C GLU A 116 5.26 -36.02 -7.01
N THR A 117 5.76 -35.78 -8.21
CA THR A 117 5.11 -36.20 -9.44
C THR A 117 5.24 -37.71 -9.57
N GLU A 118 4.42 -38.46 -8.84
CA GLU A 118 4.09 -39.83 -9.21
C GLU A 118 2.96 -39.82 -10.25
N LYS A 119 3.22 -40.48 -11.39
CA LYS A 119 2.22 -40.80 -12.41
C LYS A 119 1.22 -41.78 -11.81
N GLY A 120 0.06 -41.28 -11.39
CA GLY A 120 -1.05 -42.08 -10.89
C GLY A 120 -2.39 -41.60 -11.45
N SER A 121 -3.19 -42.56 -11.91
CA SER A 121 -4.36 -42.40 -12.76
C SER A 121 -5.56 -41.68 -12.11
N ALA A 122 -6.49 -41.26 -12.97
CA ALA A 122 -7.63 -40.37 -12.73
C ALA A 122 -8.63 -40.78 -11.62
N LYS A 123 -9.26 -39.79 -10.97
CA LYS A 123 -10.74 -39.63 -10.94
C LYS A 123 -11.23 -38.32 -10.27
N ASN A 124 -12.48 -38.04 -10.64
CA ASN A 124 -13.29 -36.82 -10.67
C ASN A 124 -13.57 -36.12 -9.32
N GLY A 125 -13.72 -34.78 -9.34
CA GLY A 125 -14.25 -33.99 -8.23
C GLY A 125 -14.05 -32.48 -8.38
N GLN A 126 -15.01 -31.77 -8.98
CA GLN A 126 -14.97 -30.31 -9.12
C GLN A 126 -15.19 -29.59 -7.77
N LYS A 127 -14.11 -29.08 -7.17
CA LYS A 127 -14.16 -27.93 -6.24
C LYS A 127 -13.80 -26.67 -7.01
N ARG A 128 -14.64 -25.63 -6.93
CA ARG A 128 -14.32 -24.28 -7.46
C ARG A 128 -13.04 -23.78 -6.79
N LYS A 129 -11.92 -23.83 -7.52
CA LYS A 129 -10.63 -23.29 -7.08
C LYS A 129 -10.65 -21.79 -7.27
N SER A 130 -10.40 -21.05 -6.20
CA SER A 130 -9.99 -19.64 -6.28
C SER A 130 -8.75 -19.54 -7.18
N PRO A 131 -8.71 -18.57 -8.12
CA PRO A 131 -7.62 -18.48 -9.09
C PRO A 131 -6.28 -18.32 -8.38
N SER A 132 -5.27 -19.04 -8.88
CA SER A 132 -3.92 -18.95 -8.36
C SER A 132 -3.35 -17.55 -8.58
N VAL A 133 -2.42 -17.14 -7.72
CA VAL A 133 -1.64 -15.91 -7.93
C VAL A 133 -0.97 -15.91 -9.32
N ALA A 134 -0.60 -17.08 -9.84
CA ALA A 134 -0.08 -17.22 -11.20
C ALA A 134 -1.11 -16.87 -12.29
N ASP A 135 -2.38 -17.21 -12.08
CA ASP A 135 -3.47 -16.95 -13.02
C ASP A 135 -3.83 -15.46 -13.06
N LEU A 136 -3.82 -14.81 -11.89
CA LEU A 136 -4.02 -13.36 -11.77
C LEU A 136 -2.91 -12.55 -12.46
N LEU A 137 -1.68 -13.07 -12.47
CA LEU A 137 -0.54 -12.42 -13.13
C LEU A 137 -0.54 -12.59 -14.65
N LYS A 138 -1.06 -13.72 -15.17
CA LYS A 138 -1.18 -13.96 -16.63
C LYS A 138 -2.25 -13.09 -17.28
N LYS A 139 -3.38 -12.88 -16.60
CA LYS A 139 -4.50 -12.05 -17.11
C LYS A 139 -4.14 -10.57 -17.33
N LYS A 140 -3.00 -10.10 -16.79
CA LYS A 140 -2.52 -8.72 -16.97
C LYS A 140 -1.65 -8.54 -18.23
N ARG A 141 -1.25 -9.63 -18.91
CA ARG A 141 -0.42 -9.61 -20.13
C ARG A 141 -1.23 -9.80 -21.42
N SER A 142 -2.56 -9.77 -21.32
CA SER A 142 -3.50 -9.93 -22.44
C SER A 142 -4.33 -8.67 -22.61
#